data_AF-A0A813II21-F1
#
_entry.id   AF-A0A813II21-F1
#
_cell.length_a   1.000
_cell.length_b   1.000
_cell.length_c   1.000
_cell.angle_alpha   90.00
_cell.angle_beta   90.00
_cell.angle_gamma   90.00
#
_symmetry.space_group_name_H-M   'P 1'
#
loop_
_entity.id
_entity.type
_entity.pdbx_description
1 polymer ?
#
loop_
_entity_poly.entity_id
_entity_poly.type
_entity_poly.pdbx_seq_one_letter_code
_entity_poly.pdbx_strand_id
1 'polypeptide(L)'
;MSFGCYLCCLRWENSAPWEVAIIGSDVQEVVGSAIAFNILFGWPMWVGTVVTGLDTFTFMLIHHLGTRPLELFIFVLILVMTGCFFTNWALEVPPAVDMLAGFVPQCPSYAVLQLVGTIGAVIMPHNLYLHSALVLDRGVDRRDHVHVAQARVCHFPVNITF
;
A
#
# COMPACT_ATOMS: atom_id res chain seq x y z
N MET A 1 35.70 -3.18 6.87
CA MET A 1 35.33 -3.97 5.67
C MET A 1 34.57 -5.27 5.97
N SER A 2 34.34 -5.71 7.22
CA SER A 2 33.56 -6.94 7.51
C SER A 2 32.06 -6.77 7.78
N PHE A 3 31.54 -5.55 7.98
CA PHE A 3 30.13 -5.36 8.40
C PHE A 3 29.10 -5.36 7.26
N GLY A 4 29.51 -5.11 6.00
CA GLY A 4 28.58 -5.10 4.86
C GLY A 4 28.04 -6.49 4.47
N CYS A 5 28.80 -7.55 4.77
CA CYS A 5 28.42 -8.93 4.45
C CYS A 5 27.31 -9.46 5.37
N TYR A 6 27.33 -9.11 6.67
CA TYR A 6 26.33 -9.59 7.64
C TYR A 6 24.93 -9.01 7.41
N LEU A 7 24.80 -7.75 6.97
CA LEU A 7 23.49 -7.15 6.69
C LEU A 7 22.85 -7.71 5.40
N CYS A 8 23.67 -8.08 4.41
CA CYS A 8 23.21 -8.76 3.19
C CYS A 8 22.81 -10.22 3.45
N CYS A 9 23.58 -10.94 4.28
CA CYS A 9 23.20 -12.28 4.75
C CYS A 9 21.94 -12.26 5.64
N LEU A 10 21.80 -11.32 6.58
CA LEU A 10 20.60 -11.18 7.41
C LEU A 10 19.35 -10.81 6.60
N ARG A 11 19.50 -10.09 5.47
CA ARG A 11 18.41 -9.79 4.52
C ARG A 11 17.94 -11.04 3.77
N TRP A 12 18.84 -11.98 3.49
CA TRP A 12 18.52 -13.26 2.82
C TRP A 12 18.07 -14.36 3.79
N GLU A 13 18.53 -14.35 5.05
CA GLU A 13 18.14 -15.33 6.07
C GLU A 13 16.82 -14.95 6.78
N ASN A 14 16.41 -13.67 6.71
CA ASN A 14 15.12 -13.16 7.19
C ASN A 14 14.26 -12.54 6.07
N SER A 15 14.29 -13.06 4.85
CA SER A 15 13.40 -12.60 3.76
C SER A 15 11.96 -13.09 3.94
N ALA A 16 11.78 -14.21 4.66
CA ALA A 16 10.50 -14.85 4.94
C ALA A 16 9.36 -13.89 5.39
N PRO A 17 9.54 -12.95 6.35
CA PRO A 17 8.47 -12.04 6.74
C PRO A 17 7.99 -11.11 5.62
N TRP A 18 8.84 -10.76 4.66
CA TRP A 18 8.48 -9.87 3.55
C TRP A 18 7.72 -10.61 2.45
N GLU A 19 8.14 -11.83 2.13
CA GLU A 19 7.44 -12.70 1.20
C GLU A 19 6.03 -13.02 1.71
N VAL A 20 5.91 -13.34 3.01
CA VAL A 20 4.62 -13.57 3.67
C VAL A 20 3.76 -12.31 3.68
N ALA A 21 4.33 -11.12 3.89
CA ALA A 21 3.57 -9.87 3.86
C ALA A 21 2.98 -9.57 2.48
N ILE A 22 3.74 -9.82 1.40
CA ILE A 22 3.26 -9.63 0.02
C ILE A 22 2.16 -10.64 -0.30
N ILE A 23 2.36 -11.92 0.03
CA ILE A 23 1.34 -12.97 -0.17
C ILE A 23 0.08 -12.65 0.64
N GLY A 24 0.22 -12.16 1.88
CA GLY A 24 -0.92 -11.77 2.70
C GLY A 24 -1.74 -10.63 2.11
N SER A 25 -1.07 -9.63 1.51
CA SER A 25 -1.76 -8.53 0.82
C SER A 25 -2.53 -9.02 -0.41
N ASP A 26 -1.94 -9.91 -1.21
CA ASP A 26 -2.59 -10.50 -2.39
C ASP A 26 -3.82 -11.34 -2.00
N VAL A 27 -3.71 -12.13 -0.92
CA VAL A 27 -4.86 -12.87 -0.36
C VAL A 27 -5.97 -11.92 0.07
N GLN A 28 -5.65 -10.80 0.71
CA GLN A 28 -6.66 -9.83 1.14
C GLN A 28 -7.38 -9.18 -0.05
N GLU A 29 -6.66 -8.90 -1.14
CA GLU A 29 -7.23 -8.36 -2.38
C GLU A 29 -8.20 -9.33 -3.06
N VAL A 30 -7.81 -10.61 -3.15
CA VAL A 30 -8.65 -11.67 -3.72
C VAL A 30 -9.93 -11.88 -2.89
N VAL A 31 -9.80 -11.94 -1.56
CA VAL A 31 -10.94 -12.11 -0.65
C VAL A 31 -11.88 -10.91 -0.71
N GLY A 32 -11.34 -9.69 -0.71
CA GLY A 32 -12.13 -8.46 -0.79
C GLY A 32 -12.95 -8.38 -2.08
N SER A 33 -12.33 -8.69 -3.22
CA SER A 33 -12.99 -8.71 -4.53
C SER A 33 -14.05 -9.81 -4.63
N ALA A 34 -13.78 -11.01 -4.10
CA ALA A 34 -14.76 -12.09 -4.08
C ALA A 34 -16.02 -11.74 -3.26
N ILE A 35 -15.84 -11.09 -2.10
CA ILE A 35 -16.96 -10.60 -1.28
C ILE A 35 -17.72 -9.48 -2.01
N ALA A 36 -17.01 -8.56 -2.66
CA ALA A 36 -17.62 -7.48 -3.43
C ALA A 36 -18.53 -8.01 -4.56
N PHE A 37 -18.04 -8.98 -5.35
CA PHE A 37 -18.86 -9.61 -6.39
C PHE A 37 -20.03 -10.40 -5.84
N ASN A 38 -19.86 -11.04 -4.68
CA ASN A 38 -20.94 -11.75 -4.02
C ASN A 38 -22.08 -10.80 -3.60
N ILE A 39 -21.75 -9.62 -3.07
CA ILE A 39 -22.75 -8.61 -2.67
C ILE A 39 -23.37 -7.93 -3.88
N LEU A 40 -22.60 -7.61 -4.92
CA LEU A 40 -23.06 -6.82 -6.07
C LEU A 40 -23.91 -7.64 -7.06
N PHE A 41 -23.50 -8.86 -7.37
CA PHE A 41 -24.15 -9.70 -8.39
C PHE A 41 -24.79 -10.98 -7.82
N GLY A 42 -24.62 -11.26 -6.53
CA GLY A 42 -25.08 -12.52 -5.92
C GLY A 42 -24.28 -13.74 -6.42
N TRP A 43 -23.13 -13.54 -7.06
CA TRP A 43 -22.35 -14.63 -7.64
C TRP A 43 -21.63 -15.46 -6.59
N PRO A 44 -21.44 -16.77 -6.84
CA PRO A 44 -20.70 -17.62 -5.91
C PRO A 44 -19.21 -17.22 -5.89
N MET A 45 -18.56 -17.34 -4.72
CA MET A 45 -17.22 -16.80 -4.47
C MET A 45 -16.15 -17.31 -5.45
N TRP A 46 -16.28 -18.55 -5.96
CA TRP A 46 -15.34 -19.12 -6.92
C TRP A 46 -15.25 -18.30 -8.22
N VAL A 47 -16.37 -17.68 -8.65
CA VAL A 47 -16.38 -16.79 -9.83
C VAL A 47 -15.57 -15.53 -9.53
N GLY A 48 -15.75 -14.96 -8.34
CA GLY A 48 -14.99 -13.78 -7.90
C GLY A 48 -13.49 -14.02 -7.91
N THR A 49 -13.03 -15.19 -7.44
CA THR A 49 -11.61 -15.57 -7.47
C THR A 49 -11.05 -15.77 -8.89
N VAL A 50 -11.86 -16.24 -9.85
CA VAL A 50 -11.42 -16.34 -11.24
C VAL A 50 -11.28 -14.95 -11.87
N VAL A 51 -12.19 -14.03 -11.54
CA VAL A 51 -12.13 -12.65 -12.03
C VAL A 51 -10.91 -11.91 -11.49
N THR A 52 -10.51 -12.13 -10.23
CA THR A 52 -9.28 -11.52 -9.69
C THR A 52 -8.03 -12.01 -10.41
N GLY A 53 -8.00 -13.27 -10.84
CA GLY A 53 -6.90 -13.76 -11.70
C GLY A 53 -6.84 -13.00 -13.04
N LEU A 54 -7.99 -12.69 -13.65
CA LEU A 54 -8.06 -11.88 -14.87
C LEU A 54 -7.61 -10.43 -14.65
N ASP A 55 -7.86 -9.87 -13.47
CA ASP A 55 -7.39 -8.53 -13.12
C ASP A 55 -5.85 -8.48 -13.08
N THR A 56 -5.19 -9.47 -12.46
CA THR A 56 -3.72 -9.58 -12.46
C THR A 56 -3.14 -9.67 -13.88
N PHE A 57 -3.78 -10.43 -14.77
CA PHE A 57 -3.39 -10.49 -16.18
C PHE A 57 -3.56 -9.14 -16.89
N THR A 58 -4.63 -8.43 -16.60
CA THR A 58 -4.91 -7.10 -17.14
C THR A 58 -3.87 -6.09 -16.67
N PHE A 59 -3.53 -6.11 -15.38
CA PHE A 59 -2.48 -5.28 -14.79
C PHE A 59 -1.11 -5.55 -15.44
N MET A 60 -0.75 -6.82 -15.64
CA MET A 60 0.51 -7.20 -16.29
C MET A 60 0.58 -6.69 -17.74
N LEU A 61 -0.53 -6.75 -18.49
CA LEU A 61 -0.59 -6.26 -19.87
C LEU A 61 -0.43 -4.74 -19.94
N ILE A 62 -1.07 -4.00 -19.03
CA ILE A 62 -0.95 -2.54 -18.94
C ILE A 62 0.46 -2.12 -18.55
N HIS A 63 1.10 -2.84 -17.63
CA HIS A 63 2.49 -2.60 -17.23
C HIS A 63 3.46 -2.73 -18.41
N HIS A 64 3.23 -3.68 -19.33
CA HIS A 64 4.04 -3.83 -20.54
C HIS A 64 3.92 -2.66 -21.52
N LEU A 65 2.81 -1.91 -21.50
CA LEU A 65 2.55 -0.76 -22.38
C LEU A 65 3.22 0.54 -21.91
N GLY A 66 3.83 0.54 -20.72
CA GLY A 66 4.59 1.67 -20.17
C GLY A 66 4.00 2.26 -18.88
N THR A 67 4.71 3.22 -18.27
CA THR A 67 4.35 3.79 -16.95
C THR A 67 3.17 4.77 -17.01
N ARG A 68 3.01 5.50 -18.11
CA ARG A 68 1.92 6.49 -18.29
C ARG A 68 0.50 5.90 -18.24
N PRO A 69 0.16 4.80 -18.97
CA PRO A 69 -1.18 4.22 -18.88
C PRO A 69 -1.47 3.59 -17.51
N LEU A 70 -0.43 3.07 -16.85
CA LEU A 70 -0.55 2.49 -15.50
C LEU A 70 -0.89 3.56 -14.45
N GLU A 71 -0.27 4.73 -14.53
CA GLU A 71 -0.58 5.86 -13.63
C GLU A 71 -2.04 6.32 -13.78
N LEU A 72 -2.53 6.45 -15.02
CA LEU A 72 -3.92 6.83 -15.28
C LEU A 72 -4.91 5.77 -14.75
N PHE A 73 -4.60 4.49 -14.93
CA PHE A 73 -5.45 3.40 -14.44
C PHE A 73 -5.62 3.44 -12.92
N ILE A 74 -4.51 3.59 -12.18
CA ILE A 74 -4.53 3.70 -10.71
C ILE A 74 -5.31 4.96 -10.28
N PHE A 75 -5.11 6.09 -10.97
CA PHE A 75 -5.83 7.32 -10.66
C PHE A 75 -7.35 7.16 -10.82
N VAL A 76 -7.80 6.49 -11.89
CA VAL A 76 -9.22 6.21 -12.11
C VAL A 76 -9.79 5.32 -11.00
N LEU A 77 -9.07 4.27 -10.58
CA LEU A 77 -9.49 3.40 -9.48
C LEU A 77 -9.69 4.18 -8.17
N ILE A 78 -8.73 5.04 -7.81
CA ILE A 78 -8.82 5.89 -6.60
C ILE A 78 -10.01 6.85 -6.70
N LEU A 79 -10.25 7.43 -7.89
CA LEU A 79 -11.38 8.34 -8.11
C LEU A 79 -12.71 7.62 -7.90
N VAL A 80 -12.87 6.41 -8.44
CA VAL A 80 -14.09 5.60 -8.25
C VAL A 80 -14.33 5.26 -6.78
N MET A 81 -13.30 4.80 -6.05
CA MET A 81 -13.42 4.52 -4.61
C MET A 81 -13.81 5.76 -3.81
N THR A 82 -13.14 6.88 -4.08
CA THR A 82 -13.42 8.16 -3.43
C THR A 82 -14.84 8.63 -3.74
N GLY A 83 -15.27 8.55 -5.00
CA GLY A 83 -16.63 8.91 -5.41
C GLY A 83 -17.70 8.07 -4.72
N CYS A 84 -17.50 6.75 -4.60
CA CYS A 84 -18.41 5.87 -3.87
C CYS A 84 -18.49 6.23 -2.38
N PHE A 85 -17.35 6.51 -1.74
CA PHE A 85 -17.34 6.90 -0.33
C PHE A 85 -18.02 8.25 -0.09
N PHE A 86 -17.71 9.26 -0.91
CA PHE A 86 -18.32 10.59 -0.79
C PHE A 86 -19.82 10.59 -1.08
N THR A 87 -20.29 9.77 -2.03
CA THR A 87 -21.72 9.65 -2.33
C THR A 87 -22.48 9.00 -1.18
N ASN A 88 -21.96 7.92 -0.59
CA ASN A 88 -22.55 7.32 0.62
C ASN A 88 -22.55 8.30 1.79
N TRP A 89 -21.44 9.00 2.02
CA TRP A 89 -21.34 10.00 3.09
C TRP A 89 -22.32 11.17 2.90
N ALA A 90 -22.53 11.64 1.68
CA ALA A 90 -23.47 12.72 1.39
C ALA A 90 -24.95 12.33 1.59
N LEU A 91 -25.28 11.04 1.48
CA LEU A 91 -26.64 10.53 1.71
C LEU A 91 -26.92 10.27 3.19
N GLU A 92 -25.92 9.83 3.94
CA GLU A 92 -26.02 9.44 5.35
C GLU A 92 -25.42 10.48 6.30
N VAL A 93 -25.66 11.78 6.06
CA VAL A 93 -25.02 12.88 6.81
C VAL A 93 -25.23 12.71 8.32
N PRO A 94 -24.20 12.34 9.09
CA PRO A 94 -24.32 12.29 10.54
C PRO A 94 -24.35 13.72 11.08
N PRO A 95 -24.97 13.96 12.25
CA PRO A 95 -24.98 15.28 12.86
C PRO A 95 -23.54 15.80 13.02
N ALA A 96 -23.25 16.97 12.43
CA ALA A 96 -21.91 17.55 12.39
C ALA A 96 -21.27 17.73 13.78
N VAL A 97 -22.10 17.80 14.83
CA VAL A 97 -21.69 17.88 16.24
C VAL A 97 -20.98 16.60 16.69
N ASP A 98 -21.46 15.43 16.30
CA ASP A 98 -20.85 14.14 16.68
C ASP A 98 -19.55 13.88 15.90
N MET A 99 -19.47 14.35 14.65
CA MET A 99 -18.21 14.32 13.89
C MET A 99 -17.12 15.16 14.57
N LEU A 100 -17.46 16.38 15.01
CA LEU A 100 -16.53 17.28 15.71
C LEU A 100 -16.15 16.74 17.09
N ALA A 101 -17.07 16.07 17.79
CA ALA A 101 -16.77 15.39 19.04
C ALA A 101 -15.79 14.22 18.84
N GLY A 102 -15.88 13.50 17.71
CA GLY A 102 -14.97 12.41 17.35
C GLY A 102 -13.53 12.84 17.03
N PHE A 103 -13.28 14.12 16.72
CA PHE A 103 -11.92 14.65 16.58
C PHE A 103 -11.20 14.81 17.93
N VAL A 104 -11.94 14.82 19.04
CA VAL A 104 -11.35 14.83 20.38
C VAL A 104 -10.93 13.39 20.70
N PRO A 105 -9.62 13.12 20.87
CA PRO A 105 -9.15 11.76 21.11
C PRO A 105 -9.62 11.27 22.48
N GLN A 106 -10.69 10.47 22.48
CA GLN A 106 -11.14 9.71 23.65
C GLN A 106 -10.69 8.27 23.44
N CYS A 107 -9.79 7.78 24.30
CA CYS A 107 -9.26 6.42 24.20
C CYS A 107 -9.84 5.57 25.35
N PRO A 108 -11.07 5.04 25.19
CA PRO A 108 -11.58 4.10 26.17
C PRO A 108 -10.80 2.78 26.08
N SER A 109 -10.58 2.12 27.23
CA SER A 109 -9.71 0.94 27.33
C SER A 109 -10.09 -0.21 26.37
N TYR A 110 -11.35 -0.29 25.95
CA TYR A 110 -11.83 -1.31 25.01
C TYR A 110 -11.49 -1.02 23.53
N ALA A 111 -11.22 0.24 23.17
CA ALA A 111 -10.95 0.65 21.79
C ALA A 111 -9.47 0.56 21.41
N VAL A 112 -8.58 0.32 22.37
CA VAL A 112 -7.12 0.30 22.16
C VAL A 112 -6.72 -0.75 21.11
N LEU A 113 -7.30 -1.95 21.15
CA LEU A 113 -6.99 -3.00 20.18
C LEU A 113 -7.39 -2.61 18.75
N GLN A 114 -8.57 -2.00 18.59
CA GLN A 114 -9.07 -1.57 17.29
C GLN A 114 -8.25 -0.38 16.74
N LEU A 115 -7.79 0.49 17.63
CA LEU A 115 -6.94 1.64 17.29
C LEU A 115 -5.55 1.16 16.83
N VAL A 116 -4.93 0.24 17.57
CA VAL A 116 -3.66 -0.40 17.17
C VAL A 116 -3.83 -1.18 15.86
N GLY A 117 -4.93 -1.90 15.69
CA GLY A 117 -5.24 -2.62 14.45
C GLY A 117 -5.41 -1.69 13.24
N THR A 118 -6.05 -0.53 13.43
CA THR A 118 -6.23 0.47 12.37
C THR A 118 -4.89 1.10 11.96
N ILE A 119 -4.03 1.43 12.94
CA ILE A 119 -2.68 1.93 12.66
C ILE A 119 -1.86 0.88 11.89
N GLY A 120 -1.93 -0.39 12.29
CA GLY A 120 -1.25 -1.49 11.61
C GLY A 120 -1.73 -1.69 10.17
N ALA A 121 -3.03 -1.51 9.90
CA ALA A 121 -3.60 -1.62 8.57
C ALA A 121 -3.22 -0.46 7.63
N VAL A 122 -3.07 0.76 8.16
CA VAL A 122 -2.71 1.95 7.35
C VAL A 122 -1.25 1.92 6.92
N ILE A 123 -0.36 1.34 7.73
CA ILE A 123 1.07 1.31 7.47
C ILE A 123 1.40 0.04 6.66
N MET A 124 1.37 0.13 5.33
CA MET A 124 1.83 -0.94 4.43
C MET A 124 3.35 -0.81 4.19
N PRO A 125 4.19 -1.67 4.78
CA PRO A 125 5.64 -1.47 4.75
C PRO A 125 6.25 -1.73 3.36
N HIS A 126 5.58 -2.51 2.49
CA HIS A 126 6.02 -2.73 1.11
C HIS A 126 5.85 -1.48 0.22
N ASN A 127 4.85 -0.63 0.49
CA ASN A 127 4.63 0.59 -0.29
C ASN A 127 5.77 1.61 -0.09
N LEU A 128 6.43 1.61 1.07
CA LEU A 128 7.63 2.42 1.32
C LEU A 128 8.81 2.04 0.41
N TYR A 129 8.98 0.74 0.15
CA TYR A 129 10.00 0.25 -0.78
C TYR A 129 9.67 0.59 -2.23
N LEU A 130 8.41 0.43 -2.63
CA LEU A 130 7.94 0.78 -3.98
C LEU A 130 8.10 2.28 -4.27
N HIS A 131 7.72 3.14 -3.33
CA HIS A 131 7.87 4.58 -3.46
C HIS A 131 9.34 5.00 -3.54
N SER A 132 10.24 4.31 -2.82
CA SER A 132 11.69 4.54 -2.94
C SER A 132 12.20 4.20 -4.34
N ALA A 133 11.81 3.05 -4.90
CA ALA A 133 12.22 2.64 -6.25
C ALA A 133 11.67 3.57 -7.35
N LEU A 134 10.43 4.05 -7.22
CA LEU A 134 9.80 4.97 -8.17
C LEU A 134 10.48 6.35 -8.19
N VAL A 135 10.96 6.83 -7.04
CA VAL A 135 11.71 8.09 -6.93
C VAL A 135 13.11 7.98 -7.53
N LEU A 136 13.73 6.79 -7.46
CA LEU A 136 15.03 6.50 -8.07
C LEU A 136 14.99 6.42 -9.61
N ASP A 137 13.84 6.07 -10.20
CA ASP A 137 13.65 6.00 -11.66
C ASP A 137 13.48 7.39 -12.32
N ARG A 138 13.13 8.42 -11.53
CA ARG A 138 13.13 9.81 -12.01
C ARG A 138 14.57 10.29 -12.13
N GLY A 139 15.12 10.21 -13.35
CA GLY A 139 16.51 10.51 -13.70
C GLY A 139 17.11 11.68 -12.91
N VAL A 140 18.00 11.36 -11.97
CA VAL A 140 18.79 12.35 -11.24
C VAL A 140 19.81 12.96 -12.19
N ASP A 141 19.71 14.27 -12.43
CA ASP A 141 20.73 15.00 -13.17
C ASP A 141 22.06 14.96 -12.40
N ARG A 142 23.02 14.18 -12.92
CA ARG A 142 24.34 13.94 -12.32
C ARG A 142 25.25 15.18 -12.32
N ARG A 143 24.78 16.33 -12.83
CA ARG A 143 25.55 17.57 -12.93
C ARG A 143 25.48 18.44 -11.69
N ASP A 144 24.56 18.15 -10.77
CA ASP A 144 24.38 18.91 -9.54
C ASP A 144 24.97 18.16 -8.34
N HIS A 145 26.11 18.66 -7.82
CA HIS A 145 26.93 18.01 -6.79
C HIS A 145 26.18 17.78 -5.47
N VAL A 146 25.09 18.51 -5.22
CA VAL A 146 24.23 18.36 -4.03
C VAL A 146 23.37 17.09 -4.13
N HIS A 147 22.90 16.71 -5.31
CA HIS A 147 22.07 15.53 -5.54
C HIS A 147 22.91 14.23 -5.59
N VAL A 148 24.18 14.30 -6.02
CA VAL A 148 25.11 13.15 -6.00
C VAL A 148 25.52 12.78 -4.57
N ALA A 149 25.57 13.75 -3.65
CA ALA A 149 25.81 13.48 -2.23
C ALA A 149 24.65 12.70 -1.60
N GLN A 150 23.40 13.00 -1.96
CA GLN A 150 22.22 12.26 -1.48
C GLN A 150 22.11 10.84 -2.08
N ALA A 151 22.54 10.63 -3.33
CA ALA A 151 22.64 9.28 -3.89
C ALA A 151 23.66 8.40 -3.15
N ARG A 152 24.71 9.00 -2.57
CA ARG A 152 25.64 8.30 -1.65
C ARG A 152 25.02 8.07 -0.27
N VAL A 153 24.12 8.95 0.18
CA VAL A 153 23.35 8.78 1.42
C VAL A 153 22.32 7.66 1.30
N CYS A 154 21.86 7.26 0.10
CA CYS A 154 21.10 6.00 -0.06
C CYS A 154 21.98 4.75 0.13
N HIS A 155 23.30 4.90 0.20
CA HIS A 155 24.20 3.95 0.84
C HIS A 155 24.33 4.31 2.34
N PHE A 156 23.20 4.47 3.05
CA PHE A 156 23.24 4.83 4.46
C PHE A 156 23.63 3.61 5.30
N PRO A 157 24.72 3.66 6.07
CA PRO A 157 24.86 2.83 7.25
C PRO A 157 23.83 3.34 8.27
N VAL A 158 22.79 2.55 8.52
CA VAL A 158 21.84 2.81 9.60
C VAL A 158 22.58 2.69 10.92
N ASN A 159 23.11 3.81 11.42
CA ASN A 159 23.56 3.94 12.80
C ASN A 159 22.34 4.38 13.63
N ILE A 160 21.54 3.40 14.05
CA ILE A 160 20.60 3.58 15.16
C ILE A 160 21.44 3.37 16.42
N THR A 161 21.97 4.45 16.96
CA THR A 161 22.37 4.50 18.36
C THR A 161 21.09 4.54 19.19
N PHE A 162 20.91 3.56 20.07
CA PHE A 162 20.14 3.78 21.31
C PHE A 162 20.88 4.76 22.21
#